data_AF-A0A0F9VGK5-F1
#
_entry.id   AF-A0A0F9VGK5-F1
#
_cell.length_a   1.000
_cell.length_b   1.000
_cell.length_c   1.000
_cell.angle_alpha   90.00
_cell.angle_beta   90.00
_cell.angle_gamma   90.00
#
_symmetry.space_group_name_H-M   'P 1'
#
loop_
_entity.id
_entity.type
_entity.pdbx_description
1 polymer ?
#
loop_
_entity_poly.entity_id
_entity_poly.type
_entity_poly.pdbx_seq_one_letter_code
_entity_poly.pdbx_strand_id
1 'polypeptide(L)'
;MQDISTRKIRENILREHGLIPQRQKREKLSTPPYDESEVDFPKTDLMKYIETKYNVLLKLDIYRGSINDVCSRYKWEVDRATISRWRKHIRRYLIRFKEK
;
A
#
# COMPACT_ATOMS: atom_id res chain seq x y z
N MET A 1 27.24 -16.28 -42.81
CA MET A 1 27.37 -14.86 -42.42
C MET A 1 26.08 -14.46 -41.74
N GLN A 2 26.12 -13.96 -40.50
CA GLN A 2 24.93 -13.72 -39.67
C GLN A 2 24.28 -12.38 -40.03
N ASP A 3 23.00 -12.39 -40.41
CA ASP A 3 22.18 -11.20 -40.65
C ASP A 3 21.87 -10.49 -39.32
N ILE A 4 22.80 -9.64 -38.90
CA ILE A 4 22.59 -8.76 -37.76
C ILE A 4 21.66 -7.63 -38.24
N SER A 5 20.38 -7.72 -37.87
CA SER A 5 19.39 -6.68 -38.14
C SER A 5 19.93 -5.30 -37.73
N THR A 6 19.80 -4.31 -38.62
CA THR A 6 20.23 -2.92 -38.43
C THR A 6 19.73 -2.29 -37.12
N ARG A 7 18.61 -2.78 -36.57
CA ARG A 7 18.10 -2.40 -35.25
C ARG A 7 19.05 -2.75 -34.11
N LYS A 8 19.67 -3.94 -34.13
CA LYS A 8 20.62 -4.37 -33.09
C LYS A 8 21.92 -3.57 -33.14
N ILE A 9 22.38 -3.21 -34.33
CA ILE A 9 23.56 -2.36 -34.53
C ILE A 9 23.31 -0.98 -33.91
N ARG A 10 22.15 -0.38 -34.19
CA ARG A 10 21.75 0.92 -33.65
C ARG A 10 21.64 0.90 -32.12
N GLU A 11 21.10 -0.17 -31.56
CA GLU A 11 20.97 -0.33 -30.11
C GLU A 11 22.32 -0.47 -29.41
N ASN A 12 23.28 -1.18 -30.03
CA ASN A 12 24.65 -1.30 -29.51
C ASN A 12 25.40 0.05 -29.54
N ILE A 13 25.31 0.79 -30.65
CA ILE A 13 25.91 2.13 -30.77
C ILE A 13 25.35 3.06 -29.68
N LEU A 14 24.03 3.05 -29.46
CA LEU A 14 23.39 3.88 -28.44
C LEU A 14 23.79 3.48 -27.00
N ARG A 15 24.09 2.20 -26.76
CA ARG A 15 24.62 1.72 -25.47
C ARG A 15 26.09 2.12 -25.26
N GLU A 16 26.93 2.03 -26.29
CA GLU A 16 28.36 2.41 -26.22
C GLU A 16 28.57 3.91 -25.99
N HIS A 17 27.74 4.77 -26.60
CA HIS A 17 27.80 6.22 -26.42
C HIS A 17 27.07 6.74 -25.16
N GLY A 18 26.58 5.86 -24.29
CA GLY A 18 25.98 6.25 -23.00
C GLY A 18 24.63 6.98 -23.10
N LEU A 19 23.95 6.95 -24.25
CA LEU A 19 22.66 7.62 -24.49
C LEU A 19 21.46 6.82 -23.97
N ILE A 20 21.67 5.58 -23.54
CA ILE A 20 20.65 4.75 -22.88
C ILE A 20 20.99 4.72 -21.40
N PRO A 21 20.19 5.36 -20.53
CA PRO A 21 20.36 5.23 -19.09
C PRO A 21 20.32 3.74 -18.73
N GLN A 22 21.37 3.23 -18.08
CA GLN A 22 21.29 1.91 -17.48
C GLN A 22 20.10 1.92 -16.52
N ARG A 23 19.09 1.09 -16.80
CA ARG A 23 18.00 0.87 -15.85
C ARG A 23 18.64 0.31 -14.58
N GLN A 24 18.81 1.16 -13.57
CA GLN A 24 19.18 0.73 -12.23
C GLN A 24 18.16 -0.33 -11.83
N LYS A 25 18.62 -1.58 -11.72
CA LYS A 25 17.80 -2.66 -11.19
C LYS A 25 17.47 -2.26 -9.76
N ARG A 26 16.24 -1.80 -9.52
CA ARG A 26 15.72 -1.64 -8.17
C ARG A 26 15.78 -3.01 -7.53
N GLU A 27 16.68 -3.20 -6.58
CA GLU A 27 16.66 -4.36 -5.71
C GLU A 27 15.26 -4.44 -5.10
N LYS A 28 14.53 -5.50 -5.44
CA LYS A 28 13.31 -5.83 -4.72
C LYS A 28 13.77 -6.32 -3.36
N LEU A 29 13.96 -5.39 -2.43
CA LEU A 29 14.00 -5.68 -1.01
C LEU A 29 12.77 -6.55 -0.73
N SER A 30 12.96 -7.85 -0.51
CA SER A 30 11.89 -8.75 -0.09
C SER A 30 11.56 -8.40 1.35
N THR A 31 10.90 -7.25 1.51
CA THR A 31 10.31 -6.89 2.78
C THR A 31 9.28 -7.98 3.04
N PRO A 32 9.35 -8.69 4.19
CA PRO A 32 8.28 -9.60 4.55
C PRO A 32 6.95 -8.84 4.46
N PRO A 33 5.84 -9.50 4.07
CA PRO A 33 4.55 -8.85 4.09
C PRO A 33 4.32 -8.37 5.52
N TYR A 34 4.39 -7.07 5.72
CA TYR A 34 4.18 -6.45 7.02
C TYR A 34 2.77 -6.83 7.45
N ASP A 35 2.66 -7.68 8.48
CA ASP A 35 1.35 -8.12 8.96
C ASP A 35 0.73 -6.98 9.75
N GLU A 36 -0.04 -6.19 9.03
CA GLU A 36 -0.79 -5.07 9.58
C GLU A 36 -1.85 -5.51 10.58
N SER A 37 -2.02 -6.79 10.92
CA SER A 37 -2.86 -7.21 12.04
C SER A 37 -2.16 -7.11 13.41
N GLU A 38 -0.83 -7.13 13.48
CA GLU A 38 -0.09 -7.28 14.74
C GLU A 38 0.10 -5.98 15.54
N VAL A 39 0.00 -4.80 14.90
CA VAL A 39 0.21 -3.52 15.61
C VAL A 39 -1.05 -3.06 16.33
N ASP A 40 -1.07 -3.18 17.65
CA ASP A 40 -2.13 -2.61 18.47
C ASP A 40 -2.08 -1.08 18.50
N PHE A 41 -3.24 -0.45 18.34
CA PHE A 41 -3.43 0.98 18.51
C PHE A 41 -4.63 1.22 19.43
N PRO A 42 -4.66 2.31 20.21
CA PRO A 42 -5.76 2.61 21.10
C PRO A 42 -7.04 2.89 20.28
N LYS A 43 -8.04 2.01 20.42
CA LYS A 43 -9.34 2.15 19.76
C LYS A 43 -10.27 3.04 20.58
N THR A 44 -10.97 3.95 19.91
CA THR A 44 -12.05 4.72 20.53
C THR A 44 -13.28 3.83 20.77
N ASP A 45 -14.20 4.26 21.63
CA ASP A 45 -15.42 3.49 21.91
C ASP A 45 -16.29 3.30 20.66
N LEU A 46 -16.31 4.29 19.77
CA LEU A 46 -16.99 4.17 18.48
C LEU A 46 -16.33 3.12 17.58
N MET A 47 -15.00 3.01 17.58
CA MET A 47 -14.30 1.96 16.83
C MET A 47 -14.63 0.57 17.39
N LYS A 48 -14.58 0.42 18.73
CA LYS A 48 -14.95 -0.84 19.40
C LYS A 48 -16.40 -1.22 19.12
N TYR A 49 -17.31 -0.25 19.16
CA TYR A 49 -18.72 -0.45 18.84
C TYR A 49 -18.90 -1.01 17.43
N ILE A 50 -18.25 -0.41 16.42
CA ILE A 50 -18.34 -0.86 15.04
C ILE A 50 -17.74 -2.26 14.87
N GLU A 51 -16.59 -2.55 15.48
CA GLU A 51 -15.99 -3.89 15.44
C GLU A 51 -16.94 -4.95 16.01
N THR A 52 -17.52 -4.71 17.19
CA THR A 52 -18.43 -5.66 17.83
C THR A 52 -19.74 -5.80 17.06
N LYS A 53 -20.32 -4.70 16.59
CA LYS A 53 -21.62 -4.71 15.91
C LYS A 53 -21.58 -5.38 14.55
N TYR A 54 -20.53 -5.13 13.78
CA TYR A 54 -20.38 -5.67 12.43
C TYR A 54 -19.50 -6.91 12.37
N ASN A 55 -18.94 -7.34 13.52
CA ASN A 55 -18.02 -8.46 13.65
C ASN A 55 -16.86 -8.39 12.64
N VAL A 56 -16.23 -7.22 12.56
CA VAL A 56 -15.14 -6.94 11.62
C VAL A 56 -13.84 -6.59 12.34
N LEU A 57 -12.72 -6.91 11.71
CA LEU A 57 -11.42 -6.35 12.07
C LEU A 57 -11.28 -4.96 11.44
N LEU A 58 -11.69 -3.92 12.18
CA LEU A 58 -11.80 -2.54 11.67
C LEU A 58 -10.50 -2.02 11.06
N LYS A 59 -9.36 -2.43 11.62
CA LYS A 59 -8.03 -2.11 11.10
C LYS A 59 -7.86 -2.57 9.65
N LEU A 60 -8.10 -3.86 9.39
CA LEU A 60 -7.97 -4.45 8.06
C LEU A 60 -9.03 -3.89 7.11
N ASP A 61 -10.25 -3.70 7.60
CA ASP A 61 -11.35 -3.26 6.76
C ASP A 61 -11.16 -1.82 6.25
N ILE A 62 -10.76 -0.90 7.14
CA ILE A 62 -10.47 0.49 6.78
C ILE A 62 -9.20 0.60 5.91
N TYR A 63 -8.22 -0.26 6.16
CA TYR A 63 -6.98 -0.19 5.41
C TYR A 63 -7.16 -0.68 3.96
N ARG A 64 -7.78 -1.85 3.77
CA ARG A 64 -7.97 -2.47 2.46
C ARG A 64 -9.14 -1.87 1.67
N GLY A 65 -10.23 -1.50 2.33
CA GLY A 65 -11.44 -1.01 1.68
C GLY A 65 -11.31 0.42 1.12
N SER A 66 -12.13 0.74 0.11
CA SER A 66 -12.37 2.14 -0.23
C SER A 66 -13.23 2.79 0.87
N ILE A 67 -13.10 4.11 1.07
CA ILE A 67 -13.86 4.81 2.11
C ILE A 67 -15.39 4.62 1.91
N ASN A 68 -15.84 4.62 0.66
CA ASN A 68 -17.27 4.44 0.34
C ASN A 68 -17.75 3.03 0.68
N ASP A 69 -16.97 2.00 0.35
CA ASP A 69 -17.36 0.61 0.61
C ASP A 69 -17.38 0.32 2.11
N VAL A 70 -16.45 0.91 2.86
CA VAL A 70 -16.40 0.81 4.33
C VAL A 70 -17.63 1.51 4.95
N CYS A 71 -17.94 2.75 4.53
CA CYS A 71 -19.15 3.44 4.97
C CYS A 71 -20.42 2.64 4.66
N SER A 72 -20.52 2.08 3.45
CA SER A 72 -21.68 1.26 3.06
C SER A 72 -21.80 -0.02 3.88
N ARG A 73 -20.68 -0.70 4.19
CA ARG A 73 -20.67 -1.89 5.05
C ARG A 73 -21.12 -1.60 6.48
N TYR A 74 -20.79 -0.42 6.99
CA TYR A 74 -21.25 0.07 8.29
C TYR A 74 -22.61 0.78 8.22
N LYS A 75 -23.40 0.54 7.15
CA LYS A 75 -24.73 1.13 6.93
C LYS A 75 -24.76 2.65 7.09
N TRP A 76 -23.67 3.33 6.72
CA TRP A 76 -23.49 4.78 6.85
C TRP A 76 -23.60 5.33 8.28
N GLU A 77 -23.48 4.50 9.30
CA GLU A 77 -23.43 4.95 10.70
C GLU A 77 -22.16 5.75 11.01
N VAL A 78 -21.12 5.54 10.20
CA VAL A 78 -19.89 6.32 10.24
C VAL A 78 -19.72 7.05 8.92
N ASP A 79 -19.54 8.36 9.02
CA ASP A 79 -19.35 9.23 7.87
C ASP A 79 -17.95 9.05 7.24
N ARG A 80 -17.84 9.47 5.98
CA ARG A 80 -16.59 9.37 5.21
C ARG A 80 -15.43 10.11 5.87
N ALA A 81 -15.68 11.25 6.53
CA ALA A 81 -14.62 12.03 7.15
C ALA A 81 -14.09 11.34 8.40
N THR A 82 -14.96 10.69 9.19
CA THR A 82 -14.56 9.88 10.33
C THR A 82 -13.77 8.64 9.91
N ILE A 83 -14.22 7.89 8.89
CA ILE A 83 -13.42 6.78 8.32
C ILE A 83 -12.06 7.25 7.81
N SER A 84 -12.01 8.40 7.13
CA SER A 84 -10.76 9.01 6.67
C SER A 84 -9.81 9.36 7.82
N ARG A 85 -10.34 9.93 8.93
CA ARG A 85 -9.58 10.21 10.15
C ARG A 85 -9.01 8.94 10.77
N TRP A 86 -9.84 7.90 10.89
CA TRP A 86 -9.41 6.60 11.40
C TRP A 86 -8.31 5.98 10.54
N ARG A 87 -8.43 6.03 9.22
CA ARG A 87 -7.39 5.55 8.29
C ARG A 87 -6.05 6.27 8.50
N LYS A 88 -6.08 7.60 8.64
CA LYS A 88 -4.87 8.39 8.94
C LYS A 88 -4.27 8.01 10.29
N HIS A 89 -5.11 7.83 11.31
CA HIS A 89 -4.67 7.41 12.64
C HIS A 89 -3.97 6.05 12.58
N ILE A 90 -4.63 5.02 12.03
CA ILE A 90 -4.07 3.68 11.85
C ILE A 90 -2.73 3.73 11.10
N ARG A 91 -2.68 4.46 9.97
CA ARG A 91 -1.46 4.57 9.15
C ARG A 91 -0.28 5.17 9.91
N ARG A 92 -0.50 6.15 10.79
CA ARG A 92 0.59 6.71 11.63
C ARG A 92 1.18 5.67 12.57
N TYR A 93 0.34 4.82 13.17
CA TYR A 93 0.82 3.75 14.06
C TYR A 93 1.61 2.69 13.28
N LEU A 94 1.16 2.34 12.07
CA LEU A 94 1.89 1.39 11.21
C LEU A 94 3.28 1.90 10.81
N ILE A 95 3.39 3.18 10.45
CA ILE A 95 4.69 3.79 10.08
C ILE A 95 5.63 3.81 11.29
N ARG A 96 5.14 4.26 12.46
CA ARG A 96 5.96 4.40 13.67
C ARG A 96 6.51 3.07 14.20
N PHE A 97 5.81 1.96 13.99
CA PHE A 97 6.26 0.63 14.41
C PHE A 97 7.25 -0.01 13.43
N LYS A 98 7.32 0.46 12.18
CA LYS A 98 8.24 -0.10 11.17
C LYS A 98 9.69 0.40 11.34
N GLU A 99 9.91 1.42 12.15
CA GLU A 99 11.23 2.05 12.39
C GLU A 99 11.95 1.54 13.66
N LYS A 100 11.39 0.55 14.36
CA LYS A 100 12.02 -0.16 15.49
C LYS A 100 12.48 -1.54 15.06
#